data_AF-A0A2H1X3M5-F1
#
_entry.id   AF-A0A2H1X3M5-F1
#
_cell.length_a   1.000
_cell.length_b   1.000
_cell.length_c   1.000
_cell.angle_alpha   90.00
_cell.angle_beta   90.00
_cell.angle_gamma   90.00
#
_symmetry.space_group_name_H-M   'P 1'
#
loop_
_entity.id
_entity.type
_entity.pdbx_description
1 polymer ?
#
loop_
_entity_poly.entity_id
_entity_poly.type
_entity_poly.pdbx_seq_one_letter_code
_entity_poly.pdbx_strand_id
1 'polypeptide(L)'
;MSFSDLYAKYNCTYCQEEINGVRVKCAECVDFDICLQCFSLGAEIGTHKNDHSYQYMDSGAFGIFLGRSSWSANEEVRLLDAIEQF
;
A
#
# COMPACT_ATOMS: atom_id res chain seq x y z
N MET A 1 -3.23 6.14 10.37
CA MET A 1 -3.62 5.86 8.96
C MET A 1 -5.06 6.32 8.83
N SER A 2 -5.36 7.21 7.87
CA SER A 2 -6.71 7.78 7.74
C SER A 2 -7.64 6.75 7.09
N PHE A 3 -8.93 6.76 7.43
CA PHE A 3 -9.96 5.88 6.87
C PHE A 3 -9.98 5.90 5.33
N SER A 4 -9.59 7.03 4.73
CA SER A 4 -9.46 7.23 3.29
C SER A 4 -8.39 6.35 2.64
N ASP A 5 -7.31 6.02 3.36
CA ASP A 5 -6.19 5.22 2.84
C ASP A 5 -6.56 3.73 2.68
N LEU A 6 -7.63 3.27 3.34
CA LEU A 6 -8.07 1.86 3.33
C LEU A 6 -8.93 1.49 2.12
N TYR A 7 -9.61 2.47 1.51
CA TYR A 7 -10.38 2.33 0.28
C TYR A 7 -9.78 3.13 -0.89
N ALA A 8 -8.63 3.77 -0.66
CA ALA A 8 -7.91 4.47 -1.71
C ALA A 8 -7.44 3.48 -2.76
N LYS A 9 -8.03 3.58 -3.94
CA LYS A 9 -7.58 2.86 -5.13
C LYS A 9 -6.34 3.56 -5.65
N TYR A 10 -5.20 2.91 -5.53
CA TYR A 10 -3.96 3.38 -6.11
C TYR A 10 -3.75 2.73 -7.46
N ASN A 11 -3.27 3.51 -8.43
CA ASN A 11 -2.90 3.04 -9.75
C ASN A 11 -1.38 3.08 -9.91
N CYS A 12 -0.83 2.13 -10.66
CA CYS A 12 0.58 2.10 -10.99
C CYS A 12 0.88 3.21 -12.00
N THR A 13 1.82 4.10 -11.70
CA THR A 13 2.22 5.18 -12.63
C THR A 13 2.79 4.63 -13.95
N TYR A 14 3.35 3.40 -13.94
CA TYR A 14 3.95 2.78 -15.12
C TYR A 14 2.93 2.07 -16.03
N CYS A 15 2.22 1.06 -15.51
CA CYS A 15 1.27 0.28 -16.31
C CYS A 15 -0.17 0.80 -16.25
N GLN A 16 -0.45 1.80 -15.41
CA GLN A 16 -1.79 2.38 -15.18
C GLN A 16 -2.82 1.38 -14.62
N GLU A 17 -2.39 0.19 -14.19
CA GLU A 17 -3.26 -0.80 -13.57
C GLU A 17 -3.50 -0.51 -12.08
N GLU A 18 -4.63 -0.96 -11.57
CA GLU A 18 -4.98 -0.84 -10.15
C GLU A 18 -4.07 -1.73 -9.29
N ILE A 19 -3.44 -1.15 -8.27
CA ILE A 19 -2.58 -1.87 -7.34
C ILE A 19 -3.46 -2.47 -6.24
N ASN A 20 -3.63 -3.78 -6.27
CA ASN A 20 -4.32 -4.53 -5.22
C ASN A 20 -3.31 -5.07 -4.21
N GLY A 21 -3.33 -4.55 -2.98
CA GLY A 21 -2.43 -4.95 -1.90
C GLY A 21 -1.27 -3.98 -1.67
N VAL A 22 -0.03 -4.47 -1.70
CA VAL A 22 1.16 -3.66 -1.43
C VAL A 22 1.53 -2.83 -2.67
N ARG A 23 1.66 -1.52 -2.48
CA ARG A 23 2.25 -0.61 -3.48
C ARG A 23 3.67 -0.23 -3.08
N VAL A 24 4.51 0.02 -4.08
CA VAL A 24 5.88 0.49 -3.89
C VAL A 24 5.93 1.97 -4.24
N LYS A 25 6.16 2.81 -3.23
CA LYS A 25 6.29 4.25 -3.39
C LYS A 25 7.76 4.62 -3.48
N CYS A 26 8.16 5.34 -4.52
CA CYS A 26 9.51 5.89 -4.61
C CYS A 26 9.69 7.00 -3.55
N ALA A 27 10.79 6.99 -2.82
CA ALA A 27 11.13 8.00 -1.81
C ALA A 27 11.76 9.26 -2.42
N GLU A 28 12.30 9.14 -3.63
CA GLU A 28 12.98 10.25 -4.34
C GLU A 28 12.07 10.94 -5.35
N CYS A 29 11.12 10.21 -5.95
CA CYS A 29 10.19 10.76 -6.92
C CYS A 29 8.91 11.25 -6.22
N VAL A 30 8.42 12.41 -6.63
CA VAL A 30 7.14 12.96 -6.14
C VAL A 30 5.99 12.13 -6.69
N ASP A 31 5.16 11.62 -5.78
CA ASP A 31 3.89 10.92 -6.08
C ASP A 31 4.05 9.77 -7.09
N PHE A 32 5.13 9.00 -6.94
CA PHE A 32 5.44 7.89 -7.83
C PHE A 32 5.16 6.55 -7.13
N ASP A 33 4.10 5.88 -7.56
CA ASP A 33 3.64 4.61 -7.04
C ASP A 33 3.66 3.55 -8.15
N ILE A 34 4.27 2.41 -7.87
CA ILE A 34 4.31 1.29 -8.83
C ILE A 34 3.85 0.00 -8.19
N CYS A 35 3.27 -0.87 -9.01
CA CYS A 35 2.93 -2.21 -8.60
C CYS A 35 4.21 -3.06 -8.43
N LEU A 36 4.12 -4.10 -7.61
CA LEU A 36 5.20 -5.06 -7.38
C LEU A 36 5.76 -5.66 -8.68
N GLN A 37 4.90 -5.86 -9.69
CA GLN A 37 5.31 -6.43 -10.97
C GLN A 37 6.19 -5.47 -11.78
N CYS A 38 5.80 -4.20 -11.89
CA CYS A 38 6.61 -3.17 -12.56
C CYS A 38 7.92 -2.92 -11.82
N PHE A 39 7.88 -2.93 -10.48
CA PHE A 39 9.08 -2.83 -9.67
C PHE A 39 10.05 -4.00 -9.91
N SER A 40 9.53 -5.24 -9.95
CA SER A 40 10.33 -6.44 -10.19
C SER A 40 10.97 -6.48 -11.58
N LEU A 41 10.36 -5.81 -12.56
CA LEU A 41 10.90 -5.66 -13.91
C LEU A 41 11.94 -4.53 -14.01
N GLY A 42 12.17 -3.77 -12.94
CA GLY A 42 13.05 -2.61 -12.96
C GLY A 42 12.52 -1.50 -13.87
N ALA A 43 11.21 -1.27 -13.87
CA ALA A 43 10.58 -0.27 -14.72
C ALA A 43 11.08 1.15 -14.39
N GLU A 44 11.67 1.82 -15.38
CA GLU A 44 12.16 3.20 -15.28
C GLU A 44 11.30 4.11 -16.15
N ILE A 45 10.91 5.29 -15.66
CA ILE A 45 10.08 6.23 -16.42
C ILE A 45 10.39 7.68 -16.06
N GLY A 46 10.69 8.49 -17.08
CA GLY A 46 11.01 9.90 -16.90
C GLY A 46 12.19 10.11 -15.96
N THR A 47 11.93 10.69 -14.78
CA THR A 47 12.93 10.93 -13.74
C THR A 47 13.10 9.77 -12.76
N HIS A 48 12.22 8.76 -12.79
CA HIS A 48 12.31 7.60 -11.93
C HIS A 48 13.33 6.59 -12.45
N LYS A 49 14.18 6.09 -11.54
CA LYS A 49 15.15 5.02 -11.77
C LYS A 49 14.94 3.87 -10.79
N ASN A 50 15.33 2.67 -11.20
CA ASN A 50 15.23 1.46 -10.38
C ASN A 50 16.19 1.46 -9.18
N ASP A 51 17.21 2.32 -9.19
CA ASP A 51 18.17 2.52 -8.10
C ASP A 51 17.64 3.46 -7.00
N HIS A 52 16.49 4.10 -7.21
CA HIS A 52 15.96 5.02 -6.21
C HIS A 52 15.52 4.30 -4.94
N SER A 53 15.68 4.99 -3.81
CA SER A 53 15.14 4.55 -2.52
C SER A 53 13.62 4.43 -2.59
N TYR A 54 13.03 3.38 -2.00
CA TYR A 54 11.59 3.12 -2.05
C TYR A 54 11.05 2.69 -0.69
N GLN A 55 9.72 2.81 -0.54
CA GLN A 55 8.97 2.43 0.64
C GLN A 55 7.78 1.54 0.24
N TYR A 56 7.58 0.46 0.99
CA TYR A 56 6.40 -0.39 0.85
C TYR A 56 5.24 0.19 1.63
N MET A 57 4.11 0.36 0.96
CA MET A 57 2.86 0.80 1.55
C MET A 57 1.85 -0.33 1.41
N ASP A 58 1.39 -0.85 2.54
CA ASP A 58 0.37 -1.90 2.61
C ASP A 58 -0.98 -1.31 3.01
N SER A 59 -2.07 -1.84 2.43
CA SER A 59 -3.44 -1.38 2.70
C SER A 59 -4.09 -1.98 3.97
N GLY A 60 -3.30 -2.68 4.80
CA GLY A 60 -3.74 -3.29 6.05
C GLY A 60 -4.48 -4.62 5.89
N ALA A 61 -4.58 -5.15 4.68
CA ALA A 61 -5.38 -6.33 4.33
C ALA A 61 -4.75 -7.67 4.79
N PHE A 62 -3.75 -7.63 5.66
CA PHE A 62 -3.16 -8.83 6.25
C PHE A 62 -3.86 -9.20 7.57
N GLY A 63 -4.02 -10.50 7.79
CA GLY A 63 -4.52 -11.02 9.06
C GLY A 63 -3.48 -10.86 10.16
N ILE A 64 -3.78 -10.06 11.18
CA ILE A 64 -2.86 -9.86 12.32
C ILE A 64 -2.92 -11.00 13.33
N PHE A 65 -4.05 -11.73 13.38
CA PHE A 65 -4.23 -12.90 14.24
C PHE A 65 -4.20 -14.18 13.43
N LEU A 66 -3.00 -14.70 13.21
CA LEU A 66 -2.79 -16.00 12.57
C LEU A 66 -3.47 -17.12 13.39
N GLY A 67 -4.55 -17.70 12.85
CA GLY A 67 -5.16 -18.93 13.37
C GLY A 67 -6.54 -18.80 14.04
N ARG A 68 -7.08 -17.59 14.23
CA ARG A 68 -8.45 -17.40 14.74
C ARG A 68 -9.18 -16.38 13.89
N SER A 69 -10.01 -16.89 12.97
CA SER A 69 -10.86 -16.09 12.07
C SER A 69 -10.08 -15.09 11.20
N SER A 70 -10.67 -14.68 10.08
CA SER A 70 -10.09 -13.76 9.10
C SER A 70 -9.97 -12.31 9.61
N TRP A 71 -9.53 -12.10 10.85
CA TRP A 71 -9.45 -10.79 11.47
C TRP A 71 -8.26 -10.02 10.89
N SER A 72 -8.57 -9.05 10.05
CA SER A 72 -7.60 -8.21 9.35
C SER A 72 -7.11 -7.08 10.25
N ALA A 73 -5.91 -6.55 10.01
CA ALA A 73 -5.41 -5.37 10.74
C ALA A 73 -6.41 -4.21 10.71
N ASN A 74 -7.18 -4.09 9.62
CA ASN A 74 -8.25 -3.10 9.48
C ASN A 74 -9.38 -3.28 10.51
N GLU A 75 -9.78 -4.51 10.82
CA GLU A 75 -10.86 -4.78 11.76
C GLU A 75 -10.43 -4.46 13.19
N GLU A 76 -9.16 -4.70 13.52
CA GLU A 76 -8.60 -4.31 14.81
C GLU A 76 -8.55 -2.79 14.98
N VAL A 77 -8.09 -2.06 13.96
CA VAL A 77 -8.08 -0.59 14.02
C VAL A 77 -9.50 -0.05 14.20
N ARG A 78 -10.50 -0.64 13.54
CA ARG A 78 -11.92 -0.27 13.74
C ARG A 78 -12.39 -0.52 15.17
N LEU A 79 -11.98 -1.63 15.76
CA LEU A 79 -12.31 -1.95 17.15
C LEU A 79 -11.69 -0.92 18.11
N LEU A 80 -10.40 -0.61 17.94
CA LEU A 80 -9.68 0.33 18.80
C LEU A 80 -10.24 1.75 18.72
N ASP A 81 -10.53 2.25 17.51
CA ASP A 81 -11.15 3.58 17.31
C ASP A 81 -12.53 3.66 17.98
N ALA A 82 -13.34 2.61 17.86
CA ALA A 82 -14.65 2.55 18.51
C ALA A 82 -14.55 2.54 20.05
N ILE A 83 -13.49 1.95 20.61
CA ILE A 83 -13.25 1.94 22.06
C ILE A 83 -12.74 3.31 22.54
N GLU A 84 -11.86 3.97 21.78
CA GLU A 84 -11.32 5.29 22.17
C GLU A 84 -12.39 6.40 22.18
N GLN A 85 -13.49 6.23 21.45
CA GLN A 85 -14.61 7.18 21.41
C GLN A 85 -15.60 7.05 22.58
N PHE A 86 -15.42 6.08 23.47
CA PHE A 86 -16.23 5.85 24.67
C PHE A 86 -15.45 6.13 25.95
#